data_AF-A0A841EUW3-F1
#
_entry.id   AF-A0A841EUW3-F1
#
_cell.length_a   1.000
_cell.length_b   1.000
_cell.length_c   1.000
_cell.angle_alpha   90.00
_cell.angle_beta   90.00
_cell.angle_gamma   90.00
#
_symmetry.space_group_name_H-M   'P 1'
#
loop_
_entity.id
_entity.type
_entity.pdbx_description
1 polymer ?
#
loop_
_entity_poly.entity_id
_entity_poly.type
_entity_poly.pdbx_seq_one_letter_code
_entity_poly.pdbx_strand_id
1 'polypeptide(L)'
;MEHSAQYFLDLIKSSKRGKFKIYIGMSAGVGKTFRMLQEAHTLLRNNVNIKIAYIETHNRAETHALLEGIPVIPRRKLFYKGKELEEMDVQAVINQRPEIAIVDELAHTNIEGSKNEKRWQDVMDILNAGINVISAVNIQHLESLNDEVKQITNVEVAERVPDWVLQQADEVVNIDLTADELITRLKEGKIYDLRKVETALNNFFQPAKLLQLRELALKEVAHQVERKVFHEVSSSKFTHERFLACISSNANTSKNIIRKTARLASHYDSKWFVLYVQTPSESGDKINLAAQRHLINNLKLATELGAEVIRIQSDSVAKSIVEIAEKYEITTICIGKPHFSLFRIILATNLFNQLLKKLSSSDIDIVILS
;
A
#
# COMPACT_ATOMS: atom_id res chain seq x y z
N MET A 1 14.97 1.35 -31.31
CA MET A 1 16.02 2.12 -30.61
C MET A 1 15.52 2.70 -29.29
N GLU A 2 14.33 3.32 -29.22
CA GLU A 2 13.74 3.83 -27.96
C GLU A 2 13.57 2.77 -26.86
N HIS A 3 13.09 1.56 -27.19
CA HIS A 3 12.96 0.47 -26.21
C HIS A 3 14.30 0.02 -25.57
N SER A 4 15.42 0.15 -26.29
CA SER A 4 16.75 -0.21 -25.76
C SER A 4 17.28 0.87 -24.80
N ALA A 5 17.02 2.14 -25.11
CA ALA A 5 17.36 3.25 -24.22
C ALA A 5 16.51 3.21 -22.93
N GLN A 6 15.21 2.94 -23.06
CA GLN A 6 14.32 2.83 -21.90
C GLN A 6 14.72 1.67 -20.98
N TYR A 7 15.00 0.49 -21.55
CA TYR A 7 15.49 -0.66 -20.79
C TYR A 7 16.80 -0.36 -20.05
N PHE A 8 17.74 0.32 -20.72
CA PHE A 8 19.01 0.72 -20.09
C PHE A 8 18.80 1.76 -18.97
N LEU A 9 17.88 2.70 -19.14
CA LEU A 9 17.51 3.65 -18.10
C LEU A 9 16.89 2.95 -16.89
N ASP A 10 16.07 1.92 -17.11
CA ASP A 10 15.44 1.15 -16.03
C ASP A 10 16.48 0.31 -15.26
N LEU A 11 17.49 -0.26 -15.95
CA LEU A 11 18.65 -0.91 -15.31
C LEU A 11 19.50 0.06 -14.47
N ILE A 12 19.70 1.28 -14.95
CA ILE A 12 20.43 2.30 -14.17
C ILE A 12 19.61 2.72 -12.96
N LYS A 13 18.30 2.91 -13.10
CA LYS A 13 17.42 3.26 -11.98
C LYS A 13 17.39 2.15 -10.93
N SER A 14 17.28 0.89 -11.34
CA SER A 14 17.25 -0.24 -10.40
C SER A 14 18.58 -0.42 -9.66
N SER A 15 19.72 -0.18 -10.32
CA SER A 15 21.04 -0.28 -9.68
C SER A 15 21.38 0.92 -8.78
N LYS A 16 20.81 2.10 -9.02
CA LYS A 16 21.05 3.30 -8.21
C LYS A 16 20.10 3.46 -7.03
N ARG A 17 18.99 2.72 -7.00
CA ARG A 17 18.03 2.80 -5.91
C ARG A 17 18.59 2.13 -4.64
N GLY A 18 18.39 2.78 -3.50
CA GLY A 18 18.72 2.21 -2.19
C GLY A 18 17.91 0.96 -1.86
N LYS A 19 18.47 0.13 -0.99
CA LYS A 19 17.85 -1.08 -0.45
C LYS A 19 16.81 -0.77 0.61
N PHE A 20 15.70 -1.48 0.58
CA PHE A 20 14.58 -1.25 1.47
C PHE A 20 14.28 -2.48 2.33
N LYS A 21 14.39 -2.30 3.66
CA LYS A 21 14.05 -3.32 4.65
C LYS A 21 12.83 -2.89 5.45
N ILE A 22 11.86 -3.79 5.62
CA ILE A 22 10.64 -3.53 6.38
C ILE A 22 10.46 -4.55 7.49
N TYR A 23 10.27 -4.04 8.71
CA TYR A 23 9.73 -4.81 9.83
C TYR A 23 8.20 -4.75 9.84
N ILE A 24 7.57 -5.90 9.63
CA ILE A 24 6.11 -6.04 9.69
C ILE A 24 5.72 -6.62 11.04
N GLY A 25 4.61 -6.16 11.61
CA GLY A 25 4.05 -6.76 12.82
C GLY A 25 2.52 -6.79 12.81
N MET A 26 1.95 -7.73 13.57
CA MET A 26 0.49 -7.88 13.66
C MET A 26 -0.21 -6.69 14.34
N SER A 27 0.50 -5.97 15.23
CA SER A 27 -0.07 -4.88 16.02
C SER A 27 1.00 -3.94 16.60
N ALA A 28 0.55 -2.82 17.18
CA ALA A 28 1.35 -2.01 18.08
C ALA A 28 1.81 -2.84 19.30
N GLY A 29 3.03 -2.57 19.78
CA GLY A 29 3.56 -3.20 21.01
C GLY A 29 4.32 -4.51 20.83
N VAL A 30 4.32 -5.11 19.63
CA VAL A 30 5.11 -6.32 19.31
C VAL A 30 6.63 -6.09 19.27
N GLY A 31 7.08 -4.83 19.31
CA GLY A 31 8.51 -4.49 19.43
C GLY A 31 9.23 -4.12 18.12
N LYS A 32 8.51 -3.76 17.05
CA LYS A 32 9.11 -3.35 15.75
C LYS A 32 10.20 -2.27 15.90
N THR A 33 9.87 -1.13 16.50
CA THR A 33 10.81 -0.02 16.73
C THR A 33 12.01 -0.43 17.56
N PHE A 34 11.77 -1.25 18.60
CA PHE A 34 12.84 -1.74 19.47
C PHE A 34 13.82 -2.64 18.71
N ARG A 35 13.31 -3.57 17.89
CA ARG A 35 14.13 -4.43 17.03
C ARG A 35 14.90 -3.64 15.97
N MET A 36 14.24 -2.68 15.32
CA MET A 36 14.86 -1.78 14.35
C MET A 36 16.02 -0.99 14.95
N LEU A 37 15.88 -0.50 16.19
CA LEU A 37 16.95 0.17 16.93
C LEU A 37 18.08 -0.77 17.36
N GLN A 38 17.77 -2.01 17.76
CA GLN A 38 18.81 -3.01 18.05
C GLN A 38 19.65 -3.35 16.82
N GLU A 39 19.01 -3.45 15.65
CA GLU A 39 19.72 -3.64 14.37
C GLU A 39 20.59 -2.42 14.06
N ALA A 40 20.08 -1.21 14.27
CA ALA A 40 20.85 0.03 14.08
C ALA A 40 22.14 0.07 14.88
N HIS A 41 22.07 -0.31 16.16
CA HIS A 41 23.25 -0.45 17.01
C HIS A 41 24.25 -1.48 16.48
N THR A 42 23.75 -2.57 15.91
CA THR A 42 24.59 -3.61 15.30
C THR A 42 25.29 -3.09 14.04
N LEU A 43 24.59 -2.31 13.21
CA LEU A 43 25.15 -1.67 12.02
C LEU A 43 26.20 -0.60 12.38
N LEU A 44 25.95 0.20 13.43
CA LEU A 44 26.94 1.17 13.94
C LEU A 44 28.21 0.50 14.43
N ARG A 45 28.11 -0.61 15.17
CA ARG A 45 29.28 -1.38 15.62
C ARG A 45 30.11 -1.93 14.45
N ASN A 46 29.49 -2.11 13.28
CA ASN A 46 30.14 -2.50 12.04
C ASN A 46 30.56 -1.30 11.17
N ASN A 47 30.61 -0.08 11.73
CA ASN A 47 30.99 1.17 11.07
C ASN A 47 30.12 1.57 9.87
N VAL A 48 28.87 1.13 9.82
CA VAL A 48 27.91 1.59 8.79
C VAL A 48 27.39 2.97 9.17
N ASN A 49 27.41 3.91 8.23
CA ASN A 49 26.86 5.26 8.43
C ASN A 49 25.33 5.24 8.44
N ILE A 50 24.75 5.03 9.62
CA ILE A 50 23.32 5.01 9.85
C ILE A 50 22.85 6.25 10.60
N LYS A 51 21.68 6.77 10.20
CA LYS A 51 21.03 7.89 10.87
C LYS A 51 19.55 7.63 11.12
N ILE A 52 19.06 8.11 12.26
CA ILE A 52 17.61 8.17 12.52
C ILE A 52 17.05 9.37 11.77
N ALA A 53 16.21 9.12 10.77
CA ALA A 53 15.46 10.14 10.07
C ALA A 53 14.14 10.42 10.79
N TYR A 54 13.46 9.37 11.26
CA TYR A 54 12.28 9.50 12.11
C TYR A 54 12.06 8.24 12.95
N ILE A 55 11.86 8.39 14.26
CA ILE A 55 11.41 7.32 15.16
C ILE A 55 10.40 7.90 16.15
N GLU A 56 9.34 7.14 16.44
CA GLU A 56 8.40 7.44 17.53
C GLU A 56 8.54 6.39 18.65
N THR A 57 8.99 6.81 19.83
CA THR A 57 9.20 5.89 20.96
C THR A 57 7.92 5.66 21.77
N HIS A 58 6.91 6.51 21.60
CA HIS A 58 5.69 6.56 22.40
C HIS A 58 5.97 6.60 23.91
N ASN A 59 7.01 7.33 24.31
CA ASN A 59 7.48 7.46 25.70
C ASN A 59 7.86 6.14 26.39
N ARG A 60 8.20 5.10 25.61
CA ARG A 60 8.69 3.82 26.15
C ARG A 60 10.14 3.97 26.56
N ALA A 61 10.42 3.94 27.86
CA ALA A 61 11.77 4.15 28.42
C ALA A 61 12.82 3.21 27.80
N GLU A 62 12.51 1.92 27.68
CA GLU A 62 13.42 0.92 27.08
C GLU A 62 13.76 1.25 25.62
N THR A 63 12.78 1.70 24.83
CA THR A 63 12.99 2.11 23.42
C THR A 63 13.71 3.43 23.33
N HIS A 64 13.43 4.37 24.24
CA HIS A 64 14.07 5.68 24.26
C HIS A 64 15.56 5.59 24.59
N ALA A 65 15.93 4.70 25.52
CA ALA A 65 17.33 4.42 25.84
C ALA A 65 18.13 3.93 24.61
N LEU A 66 17.49 3.19 23.70
CA LEU A 66 18.15 2.72 22.47
C LEU A 66 18.44 3.83 21.45
N LEU A 67 17.88 5.05 21.60
CA LEU A 67 18.23 6.17 20.73
C LEU A 67 19.65 6.67 20.99
N GLU A 68 20.15 6.50 22.23
CA GLU A 68 21.48 6.95 22.61
C GLU A 68 22.55 6.27 21.75
N GLY A 69 23.52 7.06 21.27
CA GLY A 69 24.61 6.57 20.43
C GLY A 69 24.27 6.43 18.94
N ILE A 70 23.02 6.59 18.52
CA ILE A 70 22.65 6.60 17.09
C ILE A 70 22.54 8.05 16.61
N PRO A 71 23.28 8.47 15.56
CA PRO A 71 23.16 9.83 15.03
C PRO A 71 21.74 10.11 14.53
N VAL A 72 21.18 11.27 14.88
CA VAL A 72 19.81 11.68 14.55
C VAL A 72 19.81 12.85 13.59
N ILE A 73 18.95 12.80 12.58
CA ILE A 73 18.65 13.94 11.72
C ILE A 73 17.53 14.73 12.41
N PRO A 74 17.76 16.03 12.72
CA PRO A 74 16.73 16.85 13.35
C PRO A 74 15.45 16.87 12.53
N ARG A 75 14.32 16.70 13.21
CA ARG A 75 12.99 16.82 12.61
C ARG A 75 12.75 18.27 12.19
N ARG A 76 12.05 18.48 11.08
CA ARG A 76 11.61 19.82 10.69
C ARG A 76 10.36 20.20 11.47
N LYS A 77 10.26 21.48 11.82
CA LYS A 77 9.12 22.04 12.55
C LYS A 77 8.17 22.75 11.59
N LEU A 78 6.88 22.54 11.77
CA LEU A 78 5.81 23.07 10.94
C LEU A 78 4.71 23.64 11.84
N PHE A 79 4.13 24.76 11.46
CA PHE A 79 2.96 25.32 12.14
C PHE A 79 1.70 24.94 11.36
N TYR A 80 0.83 24.16 12.00
CA TYR A 80 -0.44 23.75 11.42
C TYR A 80 -1.59 23.95 12.42
N LYS A 81 -2.65 24.65 12.00
CA LYS A 81 -3.81 25.01 12.85
C LYS A 81 -3.41 25.60 14.23
N GLY A 82 -2.38 26.44 14.25
CA GLY A 82 -1.89 27.11 15.46
C GLY A 82 -1.09 26.22 16.42
N LYS A 83 -0.71 25.00 16.01
CA LYS A 83 0.17 24.11 16.78
C LYS A 83 1.49 23.91 16.04
N GLU A 84 2.59 23.92 16.79
CA GLU A 84 3.89 23.46 16.29
C GLU A 84 3.87 21.92 16.27
N LEU A 85 4.17 21.35 15.10
CA LEU A 85 4.26 19.92 14.87
C LEU A 85 5.62 19.61 14.26
N GLU A 86 6.11 18.40 14.49
CA GLU A 86 7.38 17.92 13.94
C GLU A 86 7.14 16.86 12.86
N GLU A 87 7.95 16.89 11.81
CA GLU A 87 7.93 15.90 10.74
C GLU A 87 9.35 15.50 10.35
N MET A 88 9.49 14.36 9.67
CA MET A 88 10.75 13.99 9.02
C MET A 88 11.22 15.08 8.03
N ASP A 89 12.50 15.42 8.09
CA ASP A 89 13.14 16.31 7.11
C ASP A 89 13.80 15.49 5.99
N VAL A 90 13.00 15.14 4.99
CA VAL A 90 13.42 14.35 3.82
C VAL A 90 14.63 14.97 3.12
N GLN A 91 14.65 16.30 3.00
CA GLN A 91 15.74 16.99 2.31
C GLN A 91 17.03 16.93 3.12
N ALA A 92 16.96 17.05 4.44
CA ALA A 92 18.11 16.84 5.30
C ALA A 92 18.65 15.41 5.22
N VAL A 93 17.79 14.39 5.11
CA VAL A 93 18.23 13.00 4.86
C VAL A 93 18.99 12.91 3.54
N ILE A 94 18.41 13.41 2.46
CA ILE A 94 19.00 13.36 1.12
C ILE A 94 20.32 14.15 1.04
N ASN A 95 20.41 15.30 1.73
CA ASN A 95 21.62 16.12 1.74
C ASN A 95 22.75 15.48 2.56
N GLN A 96 22.41 14.82 3.67
CA GLN A 96 23.39 14.18 4.54
C GLN A 96 23.87 12.82 4.01
N ARG A 97 23.13 12.20 3.09
CA ARG A 97 23.45 10.91 2.42
C ARG A 97 24.00 9.85 3.38
N PRO A 98 23.26 9.48 4.44
CA PRO A 98 23.65 8.31 5.22
C PRO A 98 23.63 7.06 4.31
N GLU A 99 24.38 6.03 4.68
CA GLU A 99 24.25 4.73 4.03
C GLU A 99 22.87 4.14 4.34
N ILE A 100 22.37 4.32 5.56
CA ILE A 100 21.07 3.84 5.99
C ILE A 100 20.30 4.93 6.75
N ALA A 101 19.05 5.16 6.38
CA ALA A 101 18.11 5.98 7.13
C ALA A 101 17.06 5.11 7.85
N ILE A 102 16.85 5.35 9.14
CA ILE A 102 15.79 4.69 9.92
C ILE A 102 14.53 5.56 9.89
N VAL A 103 13.42 4.98 9.47
CA VAL A 103 12.12 5.66 9.32
C VAL A 103 11.00 4.81 9.92
N ASP A 104 10.49 5.19 11.09
CA ASP A 104 9.35 4.52 11.72
C ASP A 104 7.99 5.03 11.20
N GLU A 105 6.93 4.28 11.49
CA GLU A 105 5.52 4.53 11.14
C GLU A 105 5.33 4.78 9.63
N LEU A 106 5.67 3.79 8.79
CA LEU A 106 5.57 3.89 7.32
C LEU A 106 4.19 4.36 6.80
N ALA A 107 3.12 4.07 7.55
CA ALA A 107 1.74 4.40 7.21
C ALA A 107 1.33 5.86 7.50
N HIS A 108 2.16 6.58 8.26
CA HIS A 108 1.88 7.92 8.75
C HIS A 108 1.44 8.86 7.65
N THR A 109 0.43 9.66 7.97
CA THR A 109 -0.04 10.77 7.12
C THR A 109 0.73 12.02 7.49
N ASN A 110 1.51 12.52 6.54
CA ASN A 110 2.32 13.69 6.76
C ASN A 110 1.44 14.92 7.03
N ILE A 111 2.01 15.86 7.80
CA ILE A 111 1.32 17.11 8.12
C ILE A 111 0.99 17.90 6.84
N GLU A 112 -0.22 18.47 6.78
CA GLU A 112 -0.65 19.31 5.65
C GLU A 112 0.36 20.43 5.36
N GLY A 113 0.67 20.63 4.07
CA GLY A 113 1.75 21.52 3.62
C GLY A 113 3.09 20.82 3.40
N SER A 114 3.19 19.52 3.71
CA SER A 114 4.32 18.67 3.28
C SER A 114 4.30 18.44 1.78
N LYS A 115 5.48 18.20 1.18
CA LYS A 115 5.62 17.86 -0.25
C LYS A 115 4.81 16.61 -0.60
N ASN A 116 4.93 15.58 0.24
CA ASN A 116 4.22 14.32 0.10
C ASN A 116 3.15 14.18 1.18
N GLU A 117 2.05 13.50 0.84
CA GLU A 117 0.92 13.26 1.75
C GLU A 117 1.19 12.10 2.72
N LYS A 118 2.04 11.15 2.34
CA LYS A 118 2.32 9.94 3.13
C LYS A 118 3.80 9.72 3.35
N ARG A 119 4.18 9.22 4.52
CA ARG A 119 5.58 8.94 4.86
C ARG A 119 6.20 7.88 3.95
N TRP A 120 5.43 6.89 3.48
CA TRP A 120 5.95 5.93 2.49
C TRP A 120 6.40 6.62 1.18
N GLN A 121 5.80 7.74 0.79
CA GLN A 121 6.26 8.51 -0.39
C GLN A 121 7.60 9.18 -0.11
N ASP A 122 7.80 9.70 1.11
CA ASP A 122 9.10 10.23 1.52
C ASP A 122 10.18 9.14 1.54
N VAL A 123 9.82 7.94 2.02
CA VAL A 123 10.71 6.78 1.97
C VAL A 123 11.08 6.43 0.52
N MET A 124 10.13 6.49 -0.42
CA MET A 124 10.44 6.30 -1.84
C MET A 124 11.36 7.40 -2.39
N ASP A 125 11.17 8.66 -2.00
CA ASP A 125 12.08 9.75 -2.38
C ASP A 125 13.52 9.50 -1.87
N ILE A 126 13.67 9.01 -0.62
CA ILE A 126 14.96 8.66 -0.01
C ILE A 126 15.61 7.48 -0.75
N LEU A 127 14.86 6.41 -1.01
CA LEU A 127 15.33 5.24 -1.75
C LEU A 127 15.77 5.61 -3.18
N ASN A 128 15.00 6.45 -3.86
CA ASN A 128 15.32 6.93 -5.20
C ASN A 128 16.58 7.83 -5.24
N ALA A 129 16.93 8.45 -4.11
CA ALA A 129 18.19 9.18 -3.95
C ALA A 129 19.41 8.25 -3.69
N GLY A 130 19.20 6.93 -3.63
CA GLY A 130 20.24 5.92 -3.42
C GLY A 130 20.57 5.64 -1.95
N ILE A 131 19.74 6.09 -1.02
CA ILE A 131 19.92 5.87 0.42
C ILE A 131 19.11 4.65 0.83
N ASN A 132 19.71 3.71 1.57
CA ASN A 132 18.98 2.55 2.06
C ASN A 132 18.04 2.95 3.20
N VAL A 133 16.90 2.29 3.32
CA VAL A 133 15.91 2.59 4.38
C VAL A 133 15.56 1.34 5.16
N ILE A 134 15.56 1.44 6.49
CA ILE A 134 14.95 0.46 7.39
C ILE A 134 13.69 1.10 7.98
N SER A 135 12.56 0.44 7.82
CA SER A 135 11.25 0.95 8.23
C SER A 135 10.43 -0.09 8.98
N ALA A 136 9.35 0.36 9.63
CA ALA A 136 8.39 -0.53 10.27
C ALA A 136 6.93 -0.18 9.93
N VAL A 137 6.07 -1.20 9.85
CA VAL A 137 4.64 -1.07 9.59
C VAL A 137 3.83 -2.17 10.28
N ASN A 138 2.58 -1.89 10.64
CA ASN A 138 1.64 -2.93 11.07
C ASN A 138 0.78 -3.41 9.91
N ILE A 139 0.38 -4.68 9.91
CA ILE A 139 -0.47 -5.26 8.85
C ILE A 139 -1.82 -4.58 8.72
N GLN A 140 -2.33 -3.99 9.82
CA GLN A 140 -3.57 -3.22 9.81
C GLN A 140 -3.53 -1.99 8.89
N HIS A 141 -2.35 -1.52 8.50
CA HIS A 141 -2.18 -0.37 7.62
C HIS A 141 -2.11 -0.75 6.14
N LEU A 142 -1.98 -2.04 5.79
CA LEU A 142 -2.01 -2.45 4.39
C LEU A 142 -3.39 -2.19 3.80
N GLU A 143 -3.43 -1.62 2.61
CA GLU A 143 -4.69 -1.28 1.95
C GLU A 143 -5.52 -2.55 1.69
N SER A 144 -4.87 -3.62 1.22
CA SER A 144 -5.55 -4.90 1.00
C SER A 144 -6.12 -5.50 2.28
N LEU A 145 -5.42 -5.42 3.40
CA LEU A 145 -5.87 -6.07 4.62
C LEU A 145 -6.87 -5.21 5.41
N ASN A 146 -7.11 -3.98 4.98
CA ASN A 146 -8.02 -3.06 5.67
C ASN A 146 -9.37 -3.71 6.01
N ASP A 147 -10.09 -4.19 5.01
CA ASP A 147 -11.48 -4.58 5.19
C ASP A 147 -11.59 -5.81 6.10
N GLU A 148 -10.66 -6.75 5.99
CA GLU A 148 -10.55 -7.94 6.85
C GLU A 148 -10.16 -7.56 8.29
N VAL A 149 -9.20 -6.65 8.45
CA VAL A 149 -8.82 -6.13 9.76
C VAL A 149 -9.96 -5.35 10.42
N LYS A 150 -10.76 -4.60 9.65
CA LYS A 150 -11.96 -3.92 10.15
C LYS A 150 -13.01 -4.92 10.63
N GLN A 151 -13.19 -6.04 9.93
CA GLN A 151 -14.09 -7.11 10.37
C GLN A 151 -13.62 -7.76 11.68
N ILE A 152 -12.32 -8.00 11.84
CA ILE A 152 -11.74 -8.60 13.06
C ILE A 152 -11.80 -7.63 14.24
N THR A 153 -11.39 -6.38 14.03
CA THR A 153 -11.16 -5.43 15.12
C THR A 153 -12.35 -4.52 15.41
N ASN A 154 -13.25 -4.36 14.44
CA ASN A 154 -14.29 -3.33 14.37
C ASN A 154 -13.74 -1.89 14.41
N VAL A 155 -12.47 -1.71 14.06
CA VAL A 155 -11.80 -0.41 14.02
C VAL A 155 -11.46 -0.06 12.57
N GLU A 156 -11.82 1.15 12.17
CA GLU A 156 -11.42 1.70 10.88
C GLU A 156 -10.08 2.41 11.02
N VAL A 157 -9.06 1.93 10.31
CA VAL A 157 -7.74 2.56 10.30
C VAL A 157 -7.72 3.63 9.19
N ALA A 158 -7.42 4.88 9.53
CA ALA A 158 -7.37 5.94 8.53
C ALA A 158 -6.07 5.88 7.71
N GLU A 159 -4.99 5.50 8.37
CA GLU A 159 -3.64 5.52 7.80
C GLU A 159 -3.32 4.23 7.05
N ARG A 160 -2.97 4.39 5.77
CA ARG A 160 -2.83 3.29 4.81
C ARG A 160 -1.51 3.34 4.06
N VAL A 161 -1.04 2.15 3.72
CA VAL A 161 0.11 1.87 2.85
C VAL A 161 -0.37 0.98 1.71
N PRO A 162 -0.19 1.40 0.45
CA PRO A 162 -0.41 0.54 -0.71
C PRO A 162 0.44 -0.72 -0.64
N ASP A 163 -0.13 -1.86 -1.00
CA ASP A 163 0.55 -3.15 -1.00
C ASP A 163 1.87 -3.12 -1.78
N TRP A 164 1.89 -2.47 -2.95
CA TRP A 164 3.08 -2.35 -3.79
C TRP A 164 4.30 -1.76 -3.05
N VAL A 165 4.10 -0.91 -2.03
CA VAL A 165 5.21 -0.35 -1.23
C VAL A 165 5.98 -1.46 -0.53
N LEU A 166 5.29 -2.48 0.01
CA LEU A 166 5.94 -3.64 0.63
C LEU A 166 6.64 -4.51 -0.41
N GLN A 167 6.07 -4.59 -1.61
CA GLN A 167 6.64 -5.36 -2.73
C GLN A 167 7.95 -4.79 -3.22
N GLN A 168 8.14 -3.49 -3.02
CA GLN A 168 9.40 -2.81 -3.31
C GLN A 168 10.48 -3.07 -2.24
N ALA A 169 10.19 -3.78 -1.15
CA ALA A 169 11.18 -4.12 -0.13
C ALA A 169 12.09 -5.26 -0.59
N ASP A 170 13.40 -5.07 -0.44
CA ASP A 170 14.41 -6.11 -0.66
C ASP A 170 14.40 -7.16 0.46
N GLU A 171 14.00 -6.78 1.67
CA GLU A 171 13.88 -7.65 2.83
C GLU A 171 12.65 -7.31 3.67
N VAL A 172 11.84 -8.33 3.99
CA VAL A 172 10.67 -8.22 4.87
C VAL A 172 10.88 -9.14 6.06
N VAL A 173 10.82 -8.58 7.28
CA VAL A 173 11.03 -9.31 8.52
C VAL A 173 9.76 -9.27 9.37
N ASN A 174 9.22 -10.43 9.71
CA ASN A 174 8.09 -10.52 10.63
C ASN A 174 8.56 -10.35 12.08
N ILE A 175 7.94 -9.42 12.81
CA ILE A 175 8.07 -9.29 14.26
C ILE A 175 6.82 -9.88 14.89
N ASP A 176 6.97 -11.11 15.35
CA ASP A 176 5.90 -11.89 15.96
C ASP A 176 6.02 -11.92 17.48
N LEU A 177 4.88 -11.96 18.14
CA LEU A 177 4.75 -12.11 19.59
C LEU A 177 3.46 -12.88 19.88
N THR A 178 3.44 -13.70 20.94
CA THR A 178 2.19 -14.38 21.30
C THR A 178 1.15 -13.38 21.82
N ALA A 179 -0.13 -13.75 21.73
CA ALA A 179 -1.21 -12.92 22.26
C ALA A 179 -1.05 -12.67 23.78
N ASP A 180 -0.64 -13.70 24.53
CA ASP A 180 -0.44 -13.61 25.98
C ASP A 180 0.71 -12.68 26.35
N GLU A 181 1.83 -12.74 25.64
CA GLU A 181 2.96 -11.82 25.84
C GLU A 181 2.56 -10.38 25.49
N LEU A 182 1.80 -10.16 24.40
CA LEU A 182 1.34 -8.82 24.03
C LEU A 182 0.37 -8.25 25.08
N ILE A 183 -0.56 -9.07 25.58
CA ILE A 183 -1.48 -8.71 26.66
C ILE A 183 -0.71 -8.41 27.95
N THR A 184 0.32 -9.21 28.27
CA THR A 184 1.17 -8.98 29.44
C THR A 184 1.88 -7.63 29.32
N ARG A 185 2.50 -7.33 28.18
CA ARG A 185 3.13 -6.02 27.92
C ARG A 185 2.12 -4.87 28.01
N LEU A 186 0.89 -5.07 27.55
CA LEU A 186 -0.16 -4.08 27.69
C LEU A 186 -0.50 -3.82 29.16
N LYS A 187 -0.70 -4.88 29.96
CA LYS A 187 -1.00 -4.79 31.40
C LYS A 187 0.13 -4.14 32.21
N GLU A 188 1.36 -4.34 31.79
CA GLU A 188 2.55 -3.69 32.36
C GLU A 188 2.70 -2.21 31.95
N GLY A 189 1.80 -1.66 31.14
CA GLY A 189 1.87 -0.27 30.66
C GLY A 189 2.96 -0.03 29.62
N LYS A 190 3.54 -1.08 29.02
CA LYS A 190 4.61 -0.97 28.01
C LYS A 190 4.10 -0.60 26.61
N ILE A 191 2.79 -0.64 26.39
CA ILE A 191 2.15 -0.37 25.08
C ILE A 191 1.33 0.91 25.11
N TYR A 192 0.47 1.05 26.12
CA TYR A 192 -0.38 2.22 26.37
C TYR A 192 -0.28 2.65 27.84
N ASP A 193 -0.66 3.90 28.09
CA ASP A 193 -0.90 4.40 29.45
C ASP A 193 -1.91 3.50 30.20
N LEU A 194 -1.63 3.23 31.48
CA LEU A 194 -2.42 2.35 32.33
C LEU A 194 -3.92 2.69 32.33
N ARG A 195 -4.29 3.97 32.18
CA ARG A 195 -5.69 4.44 32.12
C ARG A 195 -6.44 3.91 30.90
N LYS A 196 -5.74 3.53 29.82
CA LYS A 196 -6.33 3.02 28.57
C LYS A 196 -6.28 1.49 28.46
N VAL A 197 -5.64 0.81 29.41
CA VAL A 197 -5.39 -0.64 29.33
C VAL A 197 -6.69 -1.44 29.34
N GLU A 198 -7.60 -1.15 30.27
CA GLU A 198 -8.87 -1.88 30.38
C GLU A 198 -9.72 -1.72 29.10
N THR A 199 -9.84 -0.49 28.60
CA THR A 199 -10.52 -0.22 27.32
C THR A 199 -9.83 -0.92 26.15
N ALA A 200 -8.51 -0.98 26.12
CA ALA A 200 -7.76 -1.65 25.06
C ALA A 200 -7.96 -3.18 25.08
N LEU A 201 -7.96 -3.79 26.27
CA LEU A 201 -8.20 -5.23 26.47
C LEU A 201 -9.63 -5.62 26.08
N ASN A 202 -10.62 -4.79 26.42
CA ASN A 202 -12.01 -5.04 26.06
C ASN A 202 -12.31 -4.83 24.57
N ASN A 203 -11.40 -4.21 23.80
CA ASN A 203 -11.61 -3.89 22.39
C ASN A 203 -10.61 -4.59 21.47
N PHE A 204 -9.47 -3.97 21.18
CA PHE A 204 -8.53 -4.43 20.16
C PHE A 204 -7.67 -5.61 20.65
N PHE A 205 -7.26 -5.62 21.92
CA PHE A 205 -6.29 -6.58 22.48
C PHE A 205 -6.95 -7.84 23.06
N GLN A 206 -8.03 -8.30 22.44
CA GLN A 206 -8.66 -9.58 22.78
C GLN A 206 -7.86 -10.74 22.17
N PRO A 207 -7.60 -11.84 22.92
CA PRO A 207 -6.80 -12.97 22.43
C PRO A 207 -7.23 -13.50 21.05
N ALA A 208 -8.54 -13.69 20.85
CA ALA A 208 -9.08 -14.20 19.59
C ALA A 208 -8.85 -13.25 18.39
N LYS A 209 -8.87 -11.94 18.62
CA LYS A 209 -8.57 -10.94 17.57
C LYS A 209 -7.08 -10.91 17.26
N LEU A 210 -6.23 -10.93 18.30
CA LEU A 210 -4.78 -10.97 18.13
C LEU A 210 -4.33 -12.21 17.37
N LEU A 211 -4.95 -13.37 17.62
CA LEU A 211 -4.65 -14.60 16.90
C LEU A 211 -4.96 -14.49 15.39
N GLN A 212 -6.10 -13.90 15.03
CA GLN A 212 -6.46 -13.65 13.61
C GLN A 212 -5.52 -12.64 12.94
N LEU A 213 -5.14 -11.57 13.65
CA LEU A 213 -4.15 -10.60 13.13
C LEU A 213 -2.76 -11.24 12.96
N ARG A 214 -2.38 -12.19 13.83
CA ARG A 214 -1.14 -12.96 13.72
C ARG A 214 -1.16 -13.85 12.48
N GLU A 215 -2.26 -14.56 12.24
CA GLU A 215 -2.46 -15.37 11.03
C GLU A 215 -2.33 -14.51 9.77
N LEU A 216 -2.99 -13.36 9.73
CA LEU A 216 -2.88 -12.41 8.62
C LEU A 216 -1.44 -11.94 8.39
N ALA A 217 -0.71 -11.62 9.45
CA ALA A 217 0.67 -11.18 9.33
C ALA A 217 1.59 -12.27 8.79
N LEU A 218 1.44 -13.50 9.27
CA LEU A 218 2.22 -14.65 8.78
C LEU A 218 1.90 -14.96 7.33
N LYS A 219 0.62 -14.91 6.94
CA LYS A 219 0.17 -15.13 5.56
C LYS A 219 0.75 -14.08 4.62
N GLU A 220 0.75 -12.81 5.02
CA GLU A 220 1.32 -11.73 4.21
C GLU A 220 2.84 -11.90 4.04
N VAL A 221 3.57 -12.24 5.11
CA VAL A 221 5.01 -12.44 5.02
C VAL A 221 5.35 -13.67 4.17
N ALA A 222 4.60 -14.77 4.31
CA ALA A 222 4.74 -15.94 3.45
C ALA A 222 4.52 -15.58 1.97
N HIS A 223 3.48 -14.80 1.68
CA HIS A 223 3.20 -14.32 0.33
C HIS A 223 4.33 -13.48 -0.25
N GLN A 224 4.96 -12.60 0.53
CA GLN A 224 6.13 -11.83 0.06
C GLN A 224 7.35 -12.72 -0.21
N VAL A 225 7.58 -13.74 0.61
CA VAL A 225 8.68 -14.71 0.39
C VAL A 225 8.44 -15.54 -0.87
N GLU A 226 7.22 -16.05 -1.07
CA GLU A 226 6.83 -16.78 -2.28
C GLU A 226 7.09 -15.94 -3.54
N ARG A 227 6.70 -14.66 -3.52
CA ARG A 227 6.96 -13.74 -4.63
C ARG A 227 8.45 -13.55 -4.89
N LYS A 228 9.26 -13.33 -3.85
CA LYS A 228 10.71 -13.16 -4.01
C LYS A 228 11.36 -14.42 -4.61
N VAL A 229 11.00 -15.60 -4.12
CA VAL A 229 11.46 -16.87 -4.68
C VAL A 229 11.02 -17.02 -6.14
N PHE A 230 9.77 -16.68 -6.44
CA PHE A 230 9.26 -16.69 -7.81
C PHE A 230 10.10 -15.80 -8.74
N HIS A 231 10.41 -14.56 -8.34
CA HIS A 231 11.23 -13.63 -9.12
C HIS A 231 12.70 -14.06 -9.26
N GLU A 232 13.33 -14.59 -8.21
CA GLU A 232 14.76 -14.94 -8.22
C GLU A 232 15.04 -16.31 -8.88
N VAL A 233 14.11 -17.26 -8.76
CA VAL A 233 14.31 -18.65 -9.23
C VAL A 233 13.62 -18.91 -10.57
N SER A 234 12.49 -18.25 -10.86
CA SER A 234 11.71 -18.49 -12.09
C SER A 234 12.05 -17.47 -13.16
N SER A 235 13.25 -17.60 -13.75
CA SER A 235 13.69 -16.78 -14.89
C SER A 235 13.03 -17.14 -16.24
N SER A 236 12.05 -18.05 -16.23
CA SER A 236 11.49 -18.63 -17.44
C SER A 236 9.98 -18.40 -17.57
N LYS A 237 9.63 -17.50 -18.49
CA LYS A 237 8.33 -17.42 -19.19
C LYS A 237 7.10 -17.22 -18.30
N PHE A 238 6.86 -15.98 -17.89
CA PHE A 238 5.48 -15.53 -17.73
C PHE A 238 5.22 -14.36 -18.67
N THR A 239 4.14 -14.48 -19.45
CA THR A 239 3.46 -13.34 -20.06
C THR A 239 3.27 -12.32 -18.94
N HIS A 240 3.69 -11.08 -19.15
CA HIS A 240 3.46 -10.04 -18.16
C HIS A 240 1.94 -9.89 -18.09
N GLU A 241 1.31 -10.45 -17.06
CA GLU A 241 -0.10 -10.24 -16.81
C GLU A 241 -0.32 -8.72 -16.75
N ARG A 242 -1.40 -8.25 -17.35
CA ARG A 242 -1.76 -6.84 -17.34
C ARG A 242 -3.22 -6.75 -17.01
N PHE A 243 -3.52 -6.09 -15.90
CA PHE A 243 -4.86 -6.04 -15.36
C PHE A 243 -5.55 -4.73 -15.75
N LEU A 244 -6.84 -4.80 -16.10
CA LEU A 244 -7.67 -3.64 -16.37
C LEU A 244 -8.89 -3.63 -15.46
N ALA A 245 -8.90 -2.75 -14.47
CA ALA A 245 -10.08 -2.48 -13.66
C ALA A 245 -11.03 -1.52 -14.38
N CYS A 246 -12.22 -1.99 -14.73
CA CYS A 246 -13.26 -1.14 -15.31
C CYS A 246 -14.18 -0.61 -14.21
N ILE A 247 -14.20 0.70 -14.02
CA ILE A 247 -14.99 1.35 -12.96
C ILE A 247 -16.12 2.21 -13.53
N SER A 248 -17.16 2.41 -12.73
CA SER A 248 -18.27 3.30 -13.04
C SER A 248 -18.35 4.45 -12.03
N SER A 249 -19.28 5.39 -12.24
CA SER A 249 -19.60 6.47 -11.30
C SER A 249 -20.18 5.97 -9.95
N ASN A 250 -20.52 4.69 -9.82
CA ASN A 250 -20.97 4.10 -8.55
C ASN A 250 -19.81 3.94 -7.55
N ALA A 251 -19.89 4.67 -6.44
CA ALA A 251 -18.82 4.81 -5.46
C ALA A 251 -18.33 3.50 -4.83
N ASN A 252 -19.26 2.67 -4.31
CA ASN A 252 -18.90 1.52 -3.45
C ASN A 252 -18.34 0.35 -4.27
N THR A 253 -18.98 0.01 -5.38
CA THR A 253 -18.54 -1.09 -6.25
C THR A 253 -17.19 -0.76 -6.88
N SER A 254 -16.99 0.47 -7.35
CA SER A 254 -15.73 0.90 -7.97
C SER A 254 -14.55 0.84 -6.99
N LYS A 255 -14.74 1.24 -5.72
CA LYS A 255 -13.69 1.15 -4.70
C LYS A 255 -13.24 -0.29 -4.45
N ASN A 256 -14.19 -1.23 -4.38
CA ASN A 256 -13.89 -2.66 -4.19
C ASN A 256 -13.16 -3.26 -5.40
N ILE A 257 -13.60 -2.96 -6.63
CA ILE A 257 -12.91 -3.40 -7.86
C ILE A 257 -11.46 -2.92 -7.86
N ILE A 258 -11.23 -1.63 -7.59
CA ILE A 258 -9.88 -1.04 -7.58
C ILE A 258 -8.99 -1.79 -6.59
N ARG A 259 -9.45 -1.99 -5.35
CA ARG A 259 -8.66 -2.68 -4.31
C ARG A 259 -8.37 -4.14 -4.65
N LYS A 260 -9.37 -4.88 -5.13
CA LYS A 260 -9.19 -6.29 -5.48
C LYS A 260 -8.32 -6.46 -6.73
N THR A 261 -8.44 -5.57 -7.70
CA THR A 261 -7.58 -5.57 -8.89
C THR A 261 -6.15 -5.19 -8.52
N ALA A 262 -5.96 -4.19 -7.64
CA ALA A 262 -4.65 -3.84 -7.11
C ALA A 262 -3.99 -5.06 -6.44
N ARG A 263 -4.74 -5.82 -5.62
CA ARG A 263 -4.24 -7.06 -5.00
C ARG A 263 -3.83 -8.12 -6.03
N LEU A 264 -4.63 -8.32 -7.07
CA LEU A 264 -4.30 -9.26 -8.15
C LEU A 264 -3.05 -8.81 -8.89
N ALA A 265 -3.00 -7.55 -9.33
CA ALA A 265 -1.83 -6.98 -9.99
C ALA A 265 -0.58 -7.08 -9.12
N SER A 266 -0.71 -6.77 -7.83
CA SER A 266 0.34 -6.96 -6.83
C SER A 266 0.76 -8.43 -6.71
N HIS A 267 -0.18 -9.39 -6.68
CA HIS A 267 0.14 -10.82 -6.61
C HIS A 267 1.02 -11.27 -7.78
N TYR A 268 0.71 -10.80 -9.00
CA TYR A 268 1.44 -11.14 -10.24
C TYR A 268 2.59 -10.18 -10.58
N ASP A 269 2.95 -9.24 -9.70
CA ASP A 269 3.94 -8.18 -9.97
C ASP A 269 3.75 -7.46 -11.32
N SER A 270 2.51 -7.11 -11.58
CA SER A 270 2.02 -6.79 -12.91
C SER A 270 1.55 -5.35 -13.00
N LYS A 271 1.77 -4.74 -14.17
CA LYS A 271 1.19 -3.42 -14.46
C LYS A 271 -0.33 -3.53 -14.51
N TRP A 272 -1.00 -2.50 -14.03
CA TRP A 272 -2.45 -2.48 -14.08
C TRP A 272 -2.98 -1.07 -14.32
N PHE A 273 -4.19 -1.04 -14.87
CA PHE A 273 -4.83 0.14 -15.38
C PHE A 273 -6.23 0.25 -14.79
N VAL A 274 -6.69 1.49 -14.61
CA VAL A 274 -8.08 1.78 -14.25
C VAL A 274 -8.72 2.54 -15.40
N LEU A 275 -9.76 1.97 -15.99
CA LEU A 275 -10.53 2.57 -17.07
C LEU A 275 -11.84 3.14 -16.54
N TYR A 276 -12.03 4.44 -16.76
CA TYR A 276 -13.32 5.10 -16.64
C TYR A 276 -13.80 5.58 -18.01
N VAL A 277 -14.98 5.11 -18.41
CA VAL A 277 -15.66 5.52 -19.65
C VAL A 277 -16.79 6.48 -19.31
N GLN A 278 -16.62 7.75 -19.65
CA GLN A 278 -17.65 8.76 -19.51
C GLN A 278 -18.63 8.63 -20.68
N THR A 279 -19.87 8.22 -20.37
CA THR A 279 -20.96 8.12 -21.35
C THR A 279 -21.69 9.47 -21.51
N PRO A 280 -22.41 9.72 -22.62
CA PRO A 280 -23.18 10.95 -22.81
C PRO A 280 -24.23 11.21 -21.71
N SER A 281 -24.79 10.16 -21.12
CA SER A 281 -25.67 10.21 -19.94
C SER A 281 -24.97 10.71 -18.67
N GLU A 282 -23.64 10.71 -18.65
CA GLU A 282 -22.75 11.15 -17.57
C GLU A 282 -21.96 12.42 -17.94
N SER A 283 -22.45 13.21 -18.91
CA SER A 283 -21.87 14.54 -19.20
C SER A 283 -22.00 15.49 -18.00
N GLY A 284 -21.06 16.43 -17.85
CA GLY A 284 -20.78 17.20 -16.62
C GLY A 284 -21.96 17.91 -15.96
N ASP A 285 -23.04 18.19 -16.70
CA ASP A 285 -24.26 18.86 -16.22
C ASP A 285 -25.31 17.90 -15.63
N LYS A 286 -25.09 16.58 -15.67
CA LYS A 286 -26.09 15.55 -15.27
C LYS A 286 -25.65 14.62 -14.15
N ILE A 287 -24.38 14.66 -13.73
CA ILE A 287 -23.90 13.86 -12.59
C ILE A 287 -24.11 14.65 -11.29
N ASN A 288 -24.74 14.02 -10.30
CA ASN A 288 -24.82 14.57 -8.94
C ASN A 288 -23.41 14.87 -8.39
N LEU A 289 -23.20 16.05 -7.80
CA LEU A 289 -21.94 16.49 -7.18
C LEU A 289 -21.31 15.43 -6.25
N ALA A 290 -22.12 14.65 -5.54
CA ALA A 290 -21.64 13.55 -4.70
C ALA A 290 -20.92 12.46 -5.53
N ALA A 291 -21.52 12.04 -6.65
CA ALA A 291 -20.95 11.01 -7.53
C ALA A 291 -19.65 11.48 -8.22
N GLN A 292 -19.56 12.77 -8.57
CA GLN A 292 -18.31 13.36 -9.08
C GLN A 292 -17.18 13.29 -8.03
N ARG A 293 -17.47 13.65 -6.77
CA ARG A 293 -16.49 13.55 -5.68
C ARG A 293 -16.03 12.11 -5.47
N HIS A 294 -16.96 11.15 -5.47
CA HIS A 294 -16.61 9.74 -5.34
C HIS A 294 -15.73 9.23 -6.49
N LEU A 295 -16.01 9.62 -7.72
CA LEU A 295 -15.18 9.27 -8.87
C LEU A 295 -13.76 9.82 -8.73
N ILE A 296 -13.61 11.10 -8.37
CA ILE A 296 -12.30 11.72 -8.15
C ILE A 296 -11.52 10.96 -7.07
N ASN A 297 -12.17 10.63 -5.94
CA ASN A 297 -11.54 9.89 -4.85
C ASN A 297 -11.13 8.47 -5.27
N ASN A 298 -11.96 7.78 -6.06
CA ASN A 298 -11.64 6.45 -6.57
C ASN A 298 -10.46 6.49 -7.55
N LEU A 299 -10.37 7.50 -8.40
CA LEU A 299 -9.25 7.66 -9.33
C LEU A 299 -7.96 8.07 -8.62
N LYS A 300 -8.06 8.88 -7.55
CA LYS A 300 -6.94 9.16 -6.66
C LYS A 300 -6.44 7.86 -6.00
N LEU A 301 -7.35 7.07 -5.41
CA LEU A 301 -7.04 5.77 -4.82
C LEU A 301 -6.37 4.83 -5.83
N ALA A 302 -6.89 4.74 -7.06
CA ALA A 302 -6.27 3.93 -8.11
C ALA A 302 -4.80 4.32 -8.36
N THR A 303 -4.53 5.62 -8.46
CA THR A 303 -3.17 6.15 -8.66
C THR A 303 -2.28 5.85 -7.44
N GLU A 304 -2.79 6.02 -6.23
CA GLU A 304 -2.08 5.69 -4.98
C GLU A 304 -1.72 4.20 -4.91
N LEU A 305 -2.58 3.32 -5.42
CA LEU A 305 -2.34 1.87 -5.52
C LEU A 305 -1.50 1.46 -6.73
N GLY A 306 -0.92 2.42 -7.46
CA GLY A 306 0.03 2.18 -8.54
C GLY A 306 -0.63 1.92 -9.91
N ALA A 307 -1.92 2.19 -10.08
CA ALA A 307 -2.58 2.06 -11.37
C ALA A 307 -2.28 3.23 -12.30
N GLU A 308 -2.17 2.97 -13.59
CA GLU A 308 -2.30 4.00 -14.61
C GLU A 308 -3.78 4.28 -14.91
N VAL A 309 -4.22 5.52 -14.68
CA VAL A 309 -5.63 5.92 -14.85
C VAL A 309 -5.89 6.37 -16.28
N ILE A 310 -6.84 5.71 -16.94
CA ILE A 310 -7.30 6.00 -18.30
C ILE A 310 -8.74 6.53 -18.26
N ARG A 311 -8.94 7.75 -18.76
CA ARG A 311 -10.27 8.37 -18.88
C ARG A 311 -10.59 8.61 -20.35
N ILE A 312 -11.76 8.14 -20.78
CA ILE A 312 -12.21 8.30 -22.17
C ILE A 312 -13.68 8.70 -22.21
N GLN A 313 -14.06 9.44 -23.25
CA GLN A 313 -15.44 9.78 -23.55
C GLN A 313 -15.91 8.90 -24.70
N SER A 314 -17.00 8.15 -24.49
CA SER A 314 -17.50 7.22 -25.51
C SER A 314 -18.95 6.83 -25.24
N ASP A 315 -19.70 6.62 -26.32
CA ASP A 315 -21.09 6.15 -26.28
C ASP A 315 -21.17 4.64 -26.03
N SER A 316 -20.07 3.92 -26.22
CA SER A 316 -20.00 2.45 -26.08
C SER A 316 -18.91 2.02 -25.11
N VAL A 317 -19.32 1.64 -23.90
CA VAL A 317 -18.42 1.14 -22.85
C VAL A 317 -17.71 -0.13 -23.30
N ALA A 318 -18.44 -1.10 -23.86
CA ALA A 318 -17.88 -2.38 -24.29
C ALA A 318 -16.82 -2.24 -25.38
N LYS A 319 -17.09 -1.42 -26.41
CA LYS A 319 -16.12 -1.15 -27.49
C LYS A 319 -14.84 -0.54 -26.93
N SER A 320 -15.01 0.41 -26.02
CA SER A 320 -13.86 1.12 -25.45
C SER A 320 -13.01 0.26 -24.52
N ILE A 321 -13.63 -0.67 -23.78
CA ILE A 321 -12.90 -1.66 -22.97
C ILE A 321 -12.02 -2.52 -23.88
N VAL A 322 -12.55 -3.02 -25.00
CA VAL A 322 -11.79 -3.84 -25.95
C VAL A 322 -10.63 -3.04 -26.58
N GLU A 323 -10.88 -1.80 -27.03
CA GLU A 323 -9.83 -0.95 -27.62
C GLU A 323 -8.69 -0.66 -26.64
N ILE A 324 -9.00 -0.40 -25.37
CA ILE A 324 -7.99 -0.20 -24.33
C ILE A 324 -7.29 -1.52 -23.99
N ALA A 325 -8.03 -2.62 -23.94
CA ALA A 325 -7.46 -3.93 -23.67
C ALA A 325 -6.43 -4.32 -24.74
N GLU A 326 -6.75 -4.12 -26.02
CA GLU A 326 -5.83 -4.36 -27.13
C GLU A 326 -4.65 -3.38 -27.10
N LYS A 327 -4.91 -2.08 -26.93
CA LYS A 327 -3.85 -1.05 -26.94
C LYS A 327 -2.80 -1.24 -25.83
N TYR A 328 -3.22 -1.68 -24.65
CA TYR A 328 -2.35 -1.86 -23.50
C TYR A 328 -1.97 -3.32 -23.26
N GLU A 329 -2.33 -4.23 -24.19
CA GLU A 329 -2.04 -5.67 -24.12
C GLU A 329 -2.53 -6.29 -22.79
N ILE A 330 -3.75 -5.94 -22.39
CA ILE A 330 -4.37 -6.41 -21.16
C ILE A 330 -4.68 -7.91 -21.28
N THR A 331 -4.27 -8.68 -20.28
CA THR A 331 -4.54 -10.13 -20.20
C THR A 331 -5.75 -10.44 -19.34
N THR A 332 -6.05 -9.61 -18.33
CA THR A 332 -7.16 -9.83 -17.41
C THR A 332 -7.97 -8.56 -17.19
N ILE A 333 -9.28 -8.61 -17.43
CA ILE A 333 -10.22 -7.52 -17.19
C ILE A 333 -11.02 -7.79 -15.92
N CYS A 334 -10.95 -6.85 -14.98
CA CYS A 334 -11.66 -6.90 -13.71
C CYS A 334 -12.89 -5.98 -13.75
N ILE A 335 -14.07 -6.55 -13.51
CA ILE A 335 -15.35 -5.84 -13.52
C ILE A 335 -16.15 -6.10 -12.25
N GLY A 336 -16.99 -5.15 -11.85
CA GLY A 336 -17.89 -5.33 -10.70
C GLY A 336 -19.08 -6.22 -11.04
N LYS A 337 -19.59 -6.95 -10.05
CA LYS A 337 -20.86 -7.66 -10.19
C LYS A 337 -21.97 -6.65 -10.54
N PRO A 338 -22.69 -6.82 -11.66
CA PRO A 338 -23.76 -5.90 -12.01
C PRO A 338 -24.93 -6.03 -11.02
N HIS A 339 -25.29 -4.92 -10.36
CA HIS A 339 -26.56 -4.81 -9.64
C HIS A 339 -27.68 -4.48 -10.63
N PHE A 340 -28.30 -5.50 -11.23
CA PHE A 340 -29.51 -5.31 -12.04
C PHE A 340 -30.74 -5.91 -11.37
N SER A 341 -31.86 -5.20 -11.45
CA SER A 341 -33.19 -5.82 -11.32
C SER A 341 -33.44 -6.70 -12.55
N LEU A 342 -34.20 -7.80 -12.38
CA LEU A 342 -34.43 -8.86 -13.38
C LEU A 342 -34.75 -8.35 -14.81
N PHE A 343 -35.41 -7.20 -14.95
CA PHE A 343 -35.77 -6.61 -16.25
C PHE A 343 -34.61 -5.94 -17.00
N ARG A 344 -33.59 -5.41 -16.31
CA ARG A 344 -32.38 -4.85 -16.95
C ARG A 344 -31.40 -5.91 -17.40
N ILE A 345 -31.49 -7.14 -16.87
CA ILE A 345 -30.62 -8.26 -17.22
C ILE A 345 -30.77 -8.62 -18.70
N ILE A 346 -31.98 -8.52 -19.28
CA ILE A 346 -32.28 -8.87 -20.68
C ILE A 346 -31.71 -7.83 -21.68
N LEU A 347 -31.63 -6.55 -21.28
CA LEU A 347 -31.04 -5.48 -22.11
C LEU A 347 -29.51 -5.38 -21.92
N ALA A 348 -29.01 -5.61 -20.70
CA ALA A 348 -27.58 -5.65 -20.40
C ALA A 348 -26.90 -6.92 -20.93
N THR A 349 -27.65 -8.01 -21.19
CA THR A 349 -27.09 -9.23 -21.77
C THR A 349 -26.49 -8.97 -23.14
N ASN A 350 -27.04 -8.09 -23.97
CA ASN A 350 -26.44 -7.82 -25.28
C ASN A 350 -25.08 -7.11 -25.18
N LEU A 351 -24.93 -6.16 -24.24
CA LEU A 351 -23.66 -5.45 -24.04
C LEU A 351 -22.61 -6.38 -23.41
N PHE A 352 -23.01 -7.15 -22.40
CA PHE A 352 -22.13 -8.11 -21.72
C PHE A 352 -21.76 -9.29 -22.62
N ASN A 353 -22.71 -9.82 -23.39
CA ASN A 353 -22.46 -10.91 -24.35
C ASN A 353 -21.62 -10.44 -25.55
N GLN A 354 -21.77 -9.19 -26.02
CA GLN A 354 -20.87 -8.63 -27.04
C GLN A 354 -19.44 -8.50 -26.51
N LEU A 355 -19.28 -8.08 -25.26
CA LEU A 355 -18.00 -7.98 -24.58
C LEU A 355 -17.36 -9.36 -24.41
N LEU A 356 -18.12 -10.33 -23.89
CA LEU A 356 -17.69 -11.73 -23.75
C LEU A 356 -17.29 -12.36 -25.08
N LYS A 357 -18.11 -12.19 -26.13
CA LYS A 357 -17.85 -12.78 -27.45
C LYS A 357 -16.63 -12.18 -28.15
N LYS A 358 -16.34 -10.90 -27.91
CA LYS A 358 -15.13 -10.24 -28.43
C LYS A 358 -13.88 -10.53 -27.62
N LEU A 359 -13.99 -10.68 -26.30
CA LEU A 359 -12.85 -11.02 -25.44
C LEU A 359 -12.48 -12.51 -25.53
N SER A 360 -13.46 -13.39 -25.73
CA SER A 360 -13.22 -14.82 -25.95
C SER A 360 -12.41 -15.12 -27.21
N SER A 361 -12.34 -14.18 -28.17
CA SER A 361 -11.49 -14.31 -29.36
C SER A 361 -10.06 -13.78 -29.18
N SER A 362 -9.75 -13.15 -28.04
CA SER A 362 -8.49 -12.41 -27.82
C SER A 362 -7.64 -12.96 -26.67
N ASP A 363 -7.94 -14.15 -26.14
CA ASP A 363 -7.26 -14.75 -24.95
C ASP A 363 -7.19 -13.80 -23.74
N ILE A 364 -8.26 -13.03 -23.48
CA ILE A 364 -8.36 -12.12 -22.34
C ILE A 364 -9.34 -12.67 -21.31
N ASP A 365 -8.86 -12.87 -20.09
CA ASP A 365 -9.65 -13.35 -18.96
C ASP A 365 -10.55 -12.25 -18.39
N ILE A 366 -11.73 -12.64 -17.90
CA ILE A 366 -12.66 -11.72 -17.21
C ILE A 366 -12.89 -12.20 -15.79
N VAL A 367 -12.56 -11.35 -14.83
CA VAL A 367 -12.80 -11.58 -13.40
C VAL A 367 -13.91 -10.69 -12.91
N ILE A 368 -14.98 -11.29 -12.39
CA ILE A 368 -16.11 -10.58 -11.77
C ILE A 368 -15.88 -10.49 -10.27
N LEU A 369 -15.72 -9.27 -9.78
CA LEU A 369 -15.43 -8.95 -8.39
C LEU A 369 -16.71 -8.54 -7.67
N SER A 370 -17.05 -9.27 -6.61
CA SER A 370 -18.20 -9.01 -5.72
C SER A 370 -17.86 -8.01 -4.62
#